data_AF-A0A0G0H4V1-F1
#
_entry.id   AF-A0A0G0H4V1-F1
#
_cell.length_a   1.000
_cell.length_b   1.000
_cell.length_c   1.000
_cell.angle_alpha   90.00
_cell.angle_beta   90.00
_cell.angle_gamma   90.00
#
_symmetry.space_group_name_H-M   'P 1'
#
loop_
_entity.id
_entity.type
_entity.pdbx_description
1 polymer ?
#
loop_
_entity_poly.entity_id
_entity_poly.type
_entity_poly.pdbx_seq_one_letter_code
_entity_poly.pdbx_strand_id
1 'polypeptide(L)'
;MPTSDFNSQQLPEHKTLTDVLLEDGLITKEQYDDIKVKSTSQGVSSAIILESMGIIDEKKLAEEKAKLLGVPFISLETTSFSPQAISFIPKTVVERFSLIPFLYDEKARTLSIAMSNPVDLEALQFIMQKTGLTIKSFAASGEEVKKAISEQYSQEIVGEVGEALAETEAYKMTRTVDSKQIGEIIKEAPIAKIVSTILEYAVTSRASDVHIEPQEDRVRVRYRIDGILYDKLSLPKNVQDAVISRIKILSEMKIDEHRLPQDGRFNFKISNEEVDLRIAILPTAHGEKILMRLLRKTGGIPTLDELGLNGNSLRNIETAMLRPHGIILVCGPTGSGKTTTLYSILAKLNTTRVNIMSLEDPIEYQLSGVNQVAVNPAVGLTFATGLRAFLRQDPNIILVGEIRDKETNELALQAALTGHLVFSTLHTSNAAGALPRLLDLGAENFLLASTINAILGQRIVRRICDNCKEEYSPLPQILEEIKKTLGRIFPQTQTDIKLSRGKGCDQCAKSGYLGRIGIFETLPITPKIANLALESADSATIEEEAIREGMITMKQDGYLKVLQGITTVEEVLRVAQE
;
A
#
# COMPACT_ATOMS: atom_id res chain seq x y z
N MET A 1 -77.13 20.40 -45.43
CA MET A 1 -76.31 19.46 -46.23
C MET A 1 -75.41 20.30 -47.12
N PRO A 2 -74.15 19.89 -47.41
CA PRO A 2 -73.37 18.69 -47.00
C PRO A 2 -72.16 19.08 -46.10
N THR A 3 -71.50 18.28 -45.23
CA THR A 3 -70.93 16.91 -45.15
C THR A 3 -69.73 16.59 -46.04
N SER A 4 -68.55 16.41 -45.41
CA SER A 4 -67.37 15.55 -45.76
C SER A 4 -66.08 16.22 -45.22
N ASP A 5 -65.13 15.65 -44.47
CA ASP A 5 -64.85 14.29 -44.02
C ASP A 5 -64.03 14.37 -42.72
N PHE A 6 -64.37 13.54 -41.73
CA PHE A 6 -63.50 13.22 -40.60
C PHE A 6 -62.49 12.19 -41.08
N ASN A 7 -61.21 12.55 -41.14
CA ASN A 7 -60.13 11.58 -41.23
C ASN A 7 -59.24 11.71 -39.99
N SER A 8 -59.26 10.66 -39.18
CA SER A 8 -58.52 10.45 -37.96
C SER A 8 -57.01 10.51 -38.20
N GLN A 9 -56.34 11.56 -37.72
CA GLN A 9 -54.91 11.53 -37.47
C GLN A 9 -54.66 11.01 -36.05
N GLN A 10 -54.05 9.82 -35.98
CA GLN A 10 -53.60 9.14 -34.78
C GLN A 10 -52.61 10.02 -33.99
N LEU A 11 -52.79 10.05 -32.67
CA LEU A 11 -51.83 10.58 -31.70
C LEU A 11 -50.51 9.77 -31.76
N PRO A 12 -49.32 10.40 -31.62
CA PRO A 12 -48.05 9.69 -31.63
C PRO A 12 -47.94 8.73 -30.44
N GLU A 13 -47.57 7.47 -30.70
CA GLU A 13 -47.39 6.41 -29.69
C GLU A 13 -46.27 6.78 -28.70
N HIS A 14 -46.59 6.81 -27.39
CA HIS A 14 -45.59 6.90 -26.33
C HIS A 14 -44.74 5.62 -26.31
N LYS A 15 -43.44 5.72 -26.64
CA LYS A 15 -42.49 4.60 -26.48
C LYS A 15 -42.43 4.15 -25.02
N THR A 16 -42.60 2.86 -24.77
CA THR A 16 -42.49 2.27 -23.43
C THR A 16 -41.08 1.75 -23.16
N LEU A 17 -40.70 1.58 -21.88
CA LEU A 17 -39.40 1.03 -21.49
C LEU A 17 -39.10 -0.33 -22.16
N THR A 18 -40.15 -1.13 -22.37
CA THR A 18 -40.07 -2.44 -23.02
C THR A 18 -39.75 -2.32 -24.51
N ASP A 19 -40.18 -1.24 -25.17
CA ASP A 19 -39.88 -0.97 -26.58
C ASP A 19 -38.41 -0.55 -26.77
N VAL A 20 -37.88 0.29 -25.86
CA VAL A 20 -36.47 0.71 -25.87
C VAL A 20 -35.53 -0.49 -25.66
N LEU A 21 -35.86 -1.38 -24.72
CA LEU A 21 -35.05 -2.58 -24.45
C LEU A 21 -35.04 -3.57 -25.62
N LEU A 22 -36.11 -3.62 -26.42
CA LEU A 22 -36.18 -4.44 -27.63
C LEU A 22 -35.38 -3.79 -28.78
N GLU A 23 -35.47 -2.46 -28.95
CA GLU A 23 -34.69 -1.69 -29.94
C GLU A 23 -33.18 -1.80 -29.69
N ASP A 24 -32.76 -1.78 -28.42
CA ASP A 24 -31.34 -1.91 -28.01
C ASP A 24 -30.85 -3.36 -27.94
N GLY A 25 -31.69 -4.33 -28.30
CA GLY A 25 -31.35 -5.76 -28.35
C GLY A 25 -31.08 -6.42 -26.99
N LEU A 26 -31.55 -5.80 -25.90
CA LEU A 26 -31.35 -6.30 -24.53
C LEU A 26 -32.37 -7.37 -24.13
N ILE A 27 -33.51 -7.43 -24.81
CA ILE A 27 -34.53 -8.49 -24.67
C ILE A 27 -34.91 -9.06 -26.02
N THR A 28 -35.27 -10.33 -26.06
CA THR A 28 -35.81 -11.00 -27.26
C THR A 28 -37.29 -10.69 -27.46
N LYS A 29 -37.80 -10.88 -28.68
CA LYS A 29 -39.22 -10.69 -29.01
C LYS A 29 -40.14 -11.61 -28.19
N GLU A 30 -39.71 -12.84 -27.89
CA GLU A 30 -40.44 -13.77 -27.03
C GLU A 30 -40.52 -13.26 -25.58
N GLN A 31 -39.43 -12.69 -25.06
CA GLN A 31 -39.41 -12.09 -23.71
C GLN A 31 -40.27 -10.82 -23.65
N TYR A 32 -40.26 -9.99 -24.69
CA TYR A 32 -41.10 -8.81 -24.80
C TYR A 32 -42.59 -9.15 -24.71
N ASP A 33 -43.03 -10.17 -25.46
CA ASP A 33 -44.44 -10.61 -25.46
C ASP A 33 -44.84 -11.21 -24.08
N ASP A 34 -43.97 -12.00 -23.46
CA ASP A 34 -44.19 -12.56 -22.11
C ASP A 34 -44.30 -11.46 -21.04
N ILE A 35 -43.47 -10.42 -21.10
CA ILE A 35 -43.52 -9.26 -20.18
C ILE A 35 -44.83 -8.49 -20.34
N LYS A 36 -45.32 -8.28 -21.58
CA LYS A 36 -46.61 -7.61 -21.82
C LYS A 36 -47.80 -8.42 -21.29
N VAL A 37 -47.78 -9.75 -21.48
CA VAL A 37 -48.83 -10.64 -20.97
C VAL A 37 -48.84 -10.67 -19.44
N LYS A 38 -47.67 -10.73 -18.79
CA LYS A 38 -47.54 -10.68 -17.32
C LYS A 38 -47.95 -9.33 -16.74
N SER A 39 -47.60 -8.23 -17.41
CA SER A 39 -47.98 -6.86 -17.01
C SER A 39 -49.49 -6.68 -16.99
N THR A 40 -50.15 -7.18 -18.05
CA THR A 40 -51.60 -7.08 -18.20
C THR A 40 -52.35 -8.01 -17.24
N SER A 41 -51.85 -9.23 -17.00
CA SER A 41 -52.51 -10.22 -16.14
C SER A 41 -52.32 -9.97 -14.64
N GLN A 42 -51.19 -9.41 -14.23
CA GLN A 42 -50.90 -9.11 -12.82
C GLN A 42 -51.23 -7.66 -12.45
N GLY A 43 -51.51 -6.79 -13.42
CA GLY A 43 -51.81 -5.38 -13.19
C GLY A 43 -50.61 -4.58 -12.66
N VAL A 44 -49.39 -5.08 -12.89
CA VAL A 44 -48.13 -4.49 -12.41
C VAL A 44 -47.35 -3.93 -13.60
N SER A 45 -46.60 -2.84 -13.41
CA SER A 45 -45.87 -2.21 -14.50
C SER A 45 -44.83 -3.15 -15.11
N SER A 46 -44.58 -3.00 -16.41
CA SER A 46 -43.57 -3.77 -17.14
C SER A 46 -42.16 -3.61 -16.56
N ALA A 47 -41.86 -2.50 -15.87
CA ALA A 47 -40.61 -2.27 -15.16
C ALA A 47 -40.42 -3.22 -13.95
N ILE A 48 -41.47 -3.45 -13.15
CA ILE A 48 -41.40 -4.35 -11.97
C ILE A 48 -41.23 -5.81 -12.42
N ILE A 49 -41.84 -6.18 -13.54
CA ILE A 49 -41.70 -7.53 -14.11
C ILE A 49 -40.29 -7.75 -14.64
N LEU A 50 -39.72 -6.76 -15.34
CA LEU A 50 -38.32 -6.79 -15.79
C LEU A 50 -37.34 -6.96 -14.63
N GLU A 51 -37.53 -6.23 -13.52
CA GLU A 51 -36.72 -6.37 -12.30
C GLU A 51 -36.88 -7.77 -11.67
N SER A 52 -38.10 -8.31 -11.63
CA SER A 52 -38.37 -9.63 -11.03
C SER A 52 -37.83 -10.82 -11.83
N MET A 53 -37.66 -10.67 -13.15
CA MET A 53 -37.19 -11.74 -14.02
C MET A 53 -35.66 -11.84 -14.08
N GLY A 54 -34.92 -10.84 -13.61
CA GLY A 54 -33.45 -10.85 -13.53
C GLY A 54 -32.74 -10.99 -14.89
N ILE A 55 -33.43 -10.67 -15.99
CA ILE A 55 -32.92 -10.86 -17.36
C ILE A 55 -31.86 -9.81 -17.73
N ILE A 56 -31.92 -8.63 -17.10
CA ILE A 56 -31.02 -7.50 -17.35
C ILE A 56 -30.42 -7.06 -16.02
N ASP A 57 -29.12 -6.75 -16.03
CA ASP A 57 -28.39 -6.14 -14.91
C ASP A 57 -29.08 -4.82 -14.46
N GLU A 58 -29.32 -4.65 -13.16
CA GLU A 58 -30.06 -3.52 -12.58
C GLU A 58 -29.42 -2.17 -12.98
N LYS A 59 -28.09 -2.13 -13.09
CA LYS A 59 -27.35 -0.95 -13.55
C LYS A 59 -27.71 -0.55 -14.98
N LYS A 60 -27.79 -1.54 -15.87
CA LYS A 60 -28.10 -1.34 -17.29
C LYS A 60 -29.58 -0.99 -17.48
N LEU A 61 -30.46 -1.58 -16.68
CA LEU A 61 -31.89 -1.23 -16.65
C LEU A 61 -32.11 0.22 -16.18
N ALA A 62 -31.38 0.66 -15.15
CA ALA A 62 -31.45 2.03 -14.64
C ALA A 62 -30.91 3.06 -15.67
N GLU A 63 -29.85 2.71 -16.40
CA GLU A 63 -29.30 3.55 -17.48
C GLU A 63 -30.31 3.76 -18.61
N GLU A 64 -30.96 2.68 -19.11
CA GLU A 64 -31.96 2.81 -20.17
C GLU A 64 -33.22 3.56 -19.72
N LYS A 65 -33.64 3.36 -18.47
CA LYS A 65 -34.73 4.12 -17.86
C LYS A 65 -34.39 5.62 -17.79
N ALA A 66 -33.13 5.96 -17.49
CA ALA A 66 -32.67 7.35 -17.46
C ALA A 66 -32.72 8.00 -18.84
N LYS A 67 -32.32 7.28 -19.90
CA LYS A 67 -32.42 7.74 -21.29
C LYS A 67 -33.86 8.04 -21.70
N LEU A 68 -34.79 7.13 -21.38
CA LEU A 68 -36.23 7.32 -21.68
C LEU A 68 -36.80 8.56 -20.99
N LEU A 69 -36.36 8.85 -19.76
CA LEU A 69 -36.85 9.96 -18.95
C LEU A 69 -36.10 11.29 -19.21
N GLY A 70 -35.05 11.28 -20.03
CA GLY A 70 -34.23 12.46 -20.31
C GLY A 70 -33.41 12.96 -19.10
N VAL A 71 -33.11 12.08 -18.14
CA VAL A 71 -32.35 12.42 -16.92
C VAL A 71 -30.92 11.85 -17.02
N PRO A 72 -29.88 12.58 -16.62
CA PRO A 72 -28.51 12.04 -16.64
C PRO A 72 -28.33 10.86 -15.68
N PHE A 73 -27.63 9.80 -16.11
CA PHE A 73 -27.28 8.65 -15.28
C PHE A 73 -25.88 8.81 -14.66
N ILE A 74 -25.68 8.33 -13.43
CA ILE A 74 -24.39 8.36 -12.74
C ILE A 74 -24.12 7.04 -12.00
N SER A 75 -22.87 6.58 -12.02
CA SER A 75 -22.40 5.41 -11.27
C SER A 75 -21.84 5.86 -9.91
N LEU A 76 -22.47 5.45 -8.81
CA LEU A 76 -22.08 5.91 -7.47
C LEU A 76 -20.78 5.28 -6.97
N GLU A 77 -20.35 4.15 -7.53
CA GLU A 77 -19.09 3.48 -7.15
C GLU A 77 -17.84 4.31 -7.50
N THR A 78 -17.94 5.14 -8.55
CA THR A 78 -16.85 5.98 -9.07
C THR A 78 -17.06 7.46 -8.77
N THR A 79 -18.17 7.80 -8.11
CA THR A 79 -18.53 9.19 -7.83
C THR A 79 -17.93 9.62 -6.50
N SER A 80 -17.34 10.81 -6.46
CA SER A 80 -16.90 11.43 -5.21
C SER A 80 -18.06 12.16 -4.54
N PHE A 81 -18.09 12.08 -3.20
CA PHE A 81 -19.12 12.70 -2.39
C PHE A 81 -18.56 13.93 -1.67
N SER A 82 -19.30 15.04 -1.71
CA SER A 82 -19.01 16.25 -0.93
C SER A 82 -19.61 16.15 0.47
N PRO A 83 -18.81 16.37 1.55
CA PRO A 83 -19.31 16.47 2.92
C PRO A 83 -20.43 17.49 3.10
N GLN A 84 -20.30 18.65 2.47
CA GLN A 84 -21.33 19.69 2.50
C GLN A 84 -22.61 19.20 1.81
N ALA A 85 -22.51 18.46 0.70
CA ALA A 85 -23.70 17.93 0.03
C ALA A 85 -24.46 16.94 0.91
N ILE A 86 -23.72 16.06 1.61
CA ILE A 86 -24.27 15.06 2.53
C ILE A 86 -24.90 15.70 3.77
N SER A 87 -24.32 16.77 4.33
CA SER A 87 -24.87 17.42 5.52
C SER A 87 -26.24 18.11 5.30
N PHE A 88 -26.61 18.43 4.06
CA PHE A 88 -27.91 19.04 3.76
C PHE A 88 -29.10 18.11 3.99
N ILE A 89 -28.92 16.79 3.92
CA ILE A 89 -30.02 15.82 3.94
C ILE A 89 -29.76 14.76 5.02
N PRO A 90 -30.59 14.70 6.09
CA PRO A 90 -30.43 13.68 7.13
C PRO A 90 -30.60 12.24 6.60
N LYS A 91 -29.95 11.29 7.27
CA LYS A 91 -30.01 9.84 6.95
C LYS A 91 -31.44 9.32 6.75
N THR A 92 -32.36 9.72 7.63
CA THR A 92 -33.76 9.30 7.58
C THR A 92 -34.48 9.77 6.32
N VAL A 93 -34.05 10.88 5.72
CA VAL A 93 -34.63 11.45 4.50
C VAL A 93 -34.06 10.76 3.26
N VAL A 94 -32.75 10.52 3.22
CA VAL A 94 -32.10 9.78 2.11
C VAL A 94 -32.59 8.34 2.02
N GLU A 95 -32.81 7.67 3.16
CA GLU A 95 -33.38 6.32 3.22
C GLU A 95 -34.85 6.31 2.77
N ARG A 96 -35.65 7.25 3.26
CA ARG A 96 -37.08 7.35 2.92
C ARG A 96 -37.31 7.53 1.43
N PHE A 97 -36.56 8.44 0.80
CA PHE A 97 -36.74 8.79 -0.61
C PHE A 97 -35.76 8.07 -1.55
N SER A 98 -34.94 7.15 -1.03
CA SER A 98 -33.97 6.36 -1.81
C SER A 98 -33.15 7.22 -2.78
N LEU A 99 -32.47 8.21 -2.20
CA LEU A 99 -31.61 9.18 -2.88
C LEU A 99 -30.36 9.49 -2.07
N ILE A 100 -29.33 10.02 -2.71
CA ILE A 100 -28.12 10.49 -2.04
C ILE A 100 -27.57 11.77 -2.67
N PRO A 101 -27.33 12.84 -1.89
CA PRO A 101 -26.62 14.02 -2.38
C PRO A 101 -25.13 13.72 -2.54
N PHE A 102 -24.53 14.15 -3.66
CA PHE A 102 -23.12 13.88 -3.93
C PHE A 102 -22.30 15.14 -4.25
N LEU A 103 -22.92 16.21 -4.73
CA LEU A 103 -22.20 17.46 -5.04
C LEU A 103 -23.06 18.69 -4.72
N TYR A 104 -22.43 19.72 -4.16
CA TYR A 104 -23.04 21.02 -3.91
C TYR A 104 -22.22 22.11 -4.61
N ASP A 105 -22.88 22.93 -5.43
CA ASP A 105 -22.30 24.13 -6.06
C ASP A 105 -22.79 25.38 -5.31
N GLU A 106 -21.86 26.01 -4.58
CA GLU A 106 -22.13 27.20 -3.76
C GLU A 106 -22.50 28.42 -4.61
N LYS A 107 -21.87 28.62 -5.78
CA LYS A 107 -22.11 29.78 -6.65
C LYS A 107 -23.48 29.71 -7.31
N ALA A 108 -23.85 28.52 -7.76
CA ALA A 108 -25.15 28.27 -8.40
C ALA A 108 -26.26 27.92 -7.41
N ARG A 109 -25.96 27.80 -6.11
CA ARG A 109 -26.88 27.31 -5.05
C ARG A 109 -27.61 26.03 -5.47
N THR A 110 -26.86 25.11 -6.09
CA THR A 110 -27.41 23.90 -6.72
C THR A 110 -26.90 22.64 -6.02
N LEU A 111 -27.81 21.78 -5.57
CA LEU A 111 -27.52 20.48 -4.97
C LEU A 111 -27.78 19.37 -5.98
N SER A 112 -26.76 18.58 -6.29
CA SER A 112 -26.87 17.41 -7.17
C SER A 112 -27.14 16.16 -6.34
N ILE A 113 -28.23 15.47 -6.67
CA ILE A 113 -28.68 14.27 -5.99
C ILE A 113 -28.81 13.11 -6.97
N ALA A 114 -28.37 11.92 -6.57
CA ALA A 114 -28.61 10.69 -7.30
C ALA A 114 -29.81 9.96 -6.69
N MET A 115 -30.74 9.49 -7.52
CA MET A 115 -32.01 8.90 -7.09
C MET A 115 -32.25 7.58 -7.82
N SER A 116 -32.78 6.60 -7.09
CA SER A 116 -33.32 5.36 -7.67
C SER A 116 -34.57 5.62 -8.53
N ASN A 117 -35.38 6.61 -8.14
CA ASN A 117 -36.50 7.13 -8.90
C ASN A 117 -36.33 8.63 -9.19
N PRO A 118 -35.72 9.01 -10.33
CA PRO A 118 -35.40 10.42 -10.63
C PRO A 118 -36.63 11.30 -10.95
N VAL A 119 -37.83 10.71 -11.08
CA VAL A 119 -39.08 11.42 -11.38
C VAL A 119 -40.02 11.50 -10.17
N ASP A 120 -39.53 11.21 -8.97
CA ASP A 120 -40.27 11.44 -7.73
C ASP A 120 -40.33 12.96 -7.43
N LEU A 121 -41.36 13.61 -7.98
CA LEU A 121 -41.57 15.05 -7.83
C LEU A 121 -41.84 15.45 -6.38
N GLU A 122 -42.41 14.57 -5.55
CA GLU A 122 -42.68 14.84 -4.14
C GLU A 122 -41.35 14.89 -3.36
N ALA A 123 -40.45 13.94 -3.59
CA ALA A 123 -39.11 13.92 -3.01
C ALA A 123 -38.31 15.18 -3.41
N LEU A 124 -38.34 15.55 -4.70
CA LEU A 124 -37.64 16.74 -5.20
C LEU A 124 -38.17 18.03 -4.57
N GLN A 125 -39.49 18.19 -4.48
CA GLN A 125 -40.10 19.35 -3.84
C GLN A 125 -39.80 19.41 -2.35
N PHE A 126 -39.84 18.27 -1.65
CA PHE A 126 -39.53 18.20 -0.23
C PHE A 126 -38.10 18.66 0.07
N ILE A 127 -37.12 18.14 -0.69
CA ILE A 127 -35.71 18.52 -0.51
C ILE A 127 -35.50 20.00 -0.86
N MET A 128 -36.07 20.47 -1.96
CA MET A 128 -35.97 21.86 -2.38
C MET A 128 -36.53 22.83 -1.33
N GLN A 129 -37.69 22.51 -0.74
CA GLN A 129 -38.26 23.33 0.35
C GLN A 129 -37.41 23.30 1.63
N LYS A 130 -36.88 22.14 1.99
CA LYS A 130 -36.08 21.99 3.22
C LYS A 130 -34.71 22.63 3.12
N THR A 131 -34.07 22.56 1.96
CA THR A 131 -32.72 23.06 1.74
C THR A 131 -32.68 24.49 1.21
N GLY A 132 -33.75 24.96 0.54
CA GLY A 132 -33.77 26.27 -0.13
C GLY A 132 -32.79 26.35 -1.30
N LEU A 133 -32.45 25.20 -1.90
CA LEU A 133 -31.50 25.04 -2.99
C LEU A 133 -32.20 24.56 -4.27
N THR A 134 -31.61 24.89 -5.41
CA THR A 134 -32.01 24.30 -6.70
C THR A 134 -31.54 22.87 -6.75
N ILE A 135 -32.41 21.91 -7.10
CA ILE A 135 -32.07 20.49 -7.12
C ILE A 135 -31.81 20.03 -8.55
N LYS A 136 -30.67 19.37 -8.77
CA LYS A 136 -30.36 18.67 -10.02
C LYS A 136 -30.37 17.17 -9.77
N SER A 137 -31.33 16.46 -10.36
CA SER A 137 -31.50 15.01 -10.19
C SER A 137 -30.70 14.22 -11.22
N PHE A 138 -30.11 13.12 -10.76
CA PHE A 138 -29.42 12.12 -11.56
C PHE A 138 -30.03 10.75 -11.26
N ALA A 139 -30.14 9.89 -12.28
CA ALA A 139 -30.56 8.51 -12.12
C ALA A 139 -29.37 7.64 -11.66
N ALA A 140 -29.60 6.73 -10.73
CA ALA A 140 -28.65 5.70 -10.32
C ALA A 140 -29.41 4.40 -10.01
N SER A 141 -28.73 3.25 -10.00
CA SER A 141 -29.39 1.98 -9.63
C SER A 141 -29.80 1.97 -8.15
N GLY A 142 -30.86 1.23 -7.82
CA GLY A 142 -31.37 1.16 -6.45
C GLY A 142 -30.36 0.52 -5.51
N GLU A 143 -29.67 -0.53 -5.97
CA GLU A 143 -28.57 -1.17 -5.23
C GLU A 143 -27.41 -0.20 -4.96
N GLU A 144 -26.94 0.54 -5.96
CA GLU A 144 -25.85 1.52 -5.79
C GLU A 144 -26.25 2.63 -4.81
N VAL A 145 -27.49 3.12 -4.88
CA VAL A 145 -27.98 4.15 -3.94
C VAL A 145 -28.03 3.60 -2.51
N LYS A 146 -28.56 2.40 -2.30
CA LYS A 146 -28.60 1.76 -0.96
C LYS A 146 -27.19 1.53 -0.41
N LYS A 147 -26.28 1.00 -1.23
CA LYS A 147 -24.88 0.78 -0.87
C LYS A 147 -24.21 2.12 -0.53
N ALA A 148 -24.39 3.16 -1.35
CA ALA A 148 -23.81 4.47 -1.10
C ALA A 148 -24.40 5.13 0.16
N ILE A 149 -25.70 5.04 0.43
CA ILE A 149 -26.29 5.50 1.70
C ILE A 149 -25.64 4.74 2.86
N SER A 150 -25.53 3.41 2.73
CA SER A 150 -24.93 2.56 3.76
C SER A 150 -23.43 2.75 3.91
N GLU A 151 -22.71 3.36 2.97
CA GLU A 151 -21.28 3.65 3.08
C GLU A 151 -21.07 5.08 3.56
N GLN A 152 -21.73 6.06 2.97
CA GLN A 152 -21.51 7.49 3.24
C GLN A 152 -22.16 7.99 4.53
N TYR A 153 -23.28 7.38 4.95
CA TYR A 153 -23.97 7.68 6.21
C TYR A 153 -23.69 6.64 7.30
N SER A 154 -22.80 5.67 7.05
CA SER A 154 -22.30 4.74 8.07
C SER A 154 -20.82 4.93 8.35
N GLN A 155 -20.03 5.36 7.36
CA GLN A 155 -18.64 5.74 7.56
C GLN A 155 -18.57 7.20 7.97
N GLU A 156 -18.15 7.38 9.21
CA GLU A 156 -18.10 8.65 9.93
C GLU A 156 -17.27 9.73 9.22
N ILE A 157 -16.42 9.39 8.25
CA ILE A 157 -15.53 10.35 7.58
C ILE A 157 -16.23 11.55 6.96
N VAL A 158 -17.28 11.33 6.17
CA VAL A 158 -17.89 12.43 5.42
C VAL A 158 -18.73 13.29 6.35
N GLY A 159 -19.37 12.67 7.35
CA GLY A 159 -20.08 13.37 8.43
C GLY A 159 -19.14 14.18 9.31
N GLU A 160 -18.09 13.57 9.85
CA GLU A 160 -17.11 14.19 10.75
C GLU A 160 -16.31 15.31 10.08
N VAL A 161 -15.88 15.09 8.82
CA VAL A 161 -15.25 16.14 8.02
C VAL A 161 -16.26 17.25 7.72
N GLY A 162 -17.52 16.91 7.42
CA GLY A 162 -18.59 17.88 7.21
C GLY A 162 -18.86 18.74 8.44
N GLU A 163 -18.90 18.15 9.63
CA GLU A 163 -19.02 18.85 10.92
C GLU A 163 -17.83 19.76 11.17
N ALA A 164 -16.61 19.24 10.98
CA ALA A 164 -15.39 20.03 11.13
C ALA A 164 -15.38 21.22 10.15
N LEU A 165 -15.83 21.02 8.91
CA LEU A 165 -15.98 22.08 7.92
C LEU A 165 -17.03 23.11 8.36
N ALA A 166 -18.19 22.68 8.87
CA ALA A 166 -19.21 23.59 9.39
C ALA A 166 -18.71 24.42 10.57
N GLU A 167 -17.89 23.84 11.46
CA GLU A 167 -17.21 24.56 12.53
C GLU A 167 -16.24 25.62 11.98
N THR A 168 -15.46 25.30 10.93
CA THR A 168 -14.59 26.30 10.29
C THR A 168 -15.36 27.48 9.68
N GLU A 169 -16.56 27.24 9.18
CA GLU A 169 -17.42 28.27 8.58
C GLU A 169 -18.10 29.14 9.65
N ALA A 170 -18.57 28.55 10.75
CA ALA A 170 -19.19 29.27 11.87
C ALA A 170 -18.23 30.31 12.49
N TYR A 171 -16.92 30.04 12.50
CA TYR A 171 -15.91 30.97 12.98
C TYR A 171 -15.72 32.21 12.10
N LYS A 172 -16.10 32.19 10.81
CA LYS A 172 -16.04 33.39 9.96
C LYS A 172 -17.05 34.47 10.34
N MET A 173 -18.14 34.12 11.05
CA MET A 173 -19.20 35.06 11.43
C MET A 173 -18.91 35.85 12.71
N THR A 174 -17.82 35.57 13.44
CA THR A 174 -17.58 36.19 14.75
C THR A 174 -16.34 37.10 14.74
N ARG A 175 -16.61 38.39 14.50
CA ARG A 175 -15.82 39.59 14.85
C ARG A 175 -14.53 39.91 14.08
N THR A 176 -14.55 41.10 13.48
CA THR A 176 -13.43 42.02 13.39
C THR A 176 -12.80 42.25 14.78
N VAL A 177 -11.65 41.62 15.06
CA VAL A 177 -10.69 42.11 16.07
C VAL A 177 -9.28 41.82 15.57
N ASP A 178 -8.47 42.86 15.53
CA ASP A 178 -7.03 42.79 15.29
C ASP A 178 -6.34 42.22 16.55
N SER A 179 -5.80 41.00 16.44
CA SER A 179 -4.66 40.51 17.24
C SER A 179 -4.13 39.21 16.62
N LYS A 180 -2.98 39.32 15.96
CA LYS A 180 -2.30 38.29 15.15
C LYS A 180 -1.87 37.00 15.86
N GLN A 181 -2.35 36.71 17.07
CA GLN A 181 -1.93 35.52 17.83
C GLN A 181 -3.08 34.71 18.46
N ILE A 182 -4.31 35.21 18.48
CA ILE A 182 -5.46 34.46 19.03
C ILE A 182 -6.23 33.71 17.90
N GLY A 183 -6.14 34.19 16.66
CA GLY A 183 -6.84 33.60 15.50
C GLY A 183 -6.24 32.30 14.94
N GLU A 184 -4.96 31.99 15.23
CA GLU A 184 -4.31 30.76 14.75
C GLU A 184 -4.77 29.53 15.55
N ILE A 185 -4.80 29.63 16.89
CA ILE A 185 -5.18 28.54 17.81
C ILE A 185 -6.65 28.09 17.58
N ILE A 186 -7.52 28.99 17.13
CA ILE A 186 -8.96 28.74 16.96
C ILE A 186 -9.27 28.02 15.63
N LYS A 187 -8.40 28.09 14.62
CA LYS A 187 -8.54 27.35 13.35
C LYS A 187 -7.90 25.96 13.36
N GLU A 188 -7.05 25.67 14.33
CA GLU A 188 -6.30 24.41 14.36
C GLU A 188 -7.17 23.19 14.66
N ALA A 189 -8.15 23.29 15.57
CA ALA A 189 -8.90 22.12 16.04
C ALA A 189 -9.75 21.45 14.93
N PRO A 190 -10.55 22.19 14.13
CA PRO A 190 -11.32 21.57 13.06
C PRO A 190 -10.44 21.01 11.94
N ILE A 191 -9.33 21.69 11.61
CA ILE A 191 -8.39 21.23 10.58
C ILE A 191 -7.65 19.98 11.04
N ALA A 192 -7.26 19.92 12.31
CA ALA A 192 -6.68 18.72 12.91
C ALA A 192 -7.65 17.53 12.85
N LYS A 193 -8.95 17.75 13.06
CA LYS A 193 -9.99 16.72 12.89
C LYS A 193 -10.04 16.23 11.44
N ILE A 194 -10.09 17.14 10.45
CA ILE A 194 -10.08 16.76 9.02
C ILE A 194 -8.87 15.86 8.68
N VAL A 195 -7.66 16.27 9.09
CA VAL A 195 -6.44 15.50 8.83
C VAL A 195 -6.48 14.15 9.55
N SER A 196 -6.94 14.11 10.79
CA SER A 196 -7.05 12.86 11.56
C SER A 196 -8.02 11.90 10.89
N THR A 197 -9.23 12.34 10.55
CA THR A 197 -10.24 11.52 9.87
C THR A 197 -9.77 10.98 8.51
N ILE A 198 -8.98 11.75 7.74
CA ILE A 198 -8.33 11.28 6.50
C ILE A 198 -7.37 10.12 6.79
N LEU A 199 -6.54 10.25 7.83
CA LEU A 199 -5.56 9.23 8.21
C LEU A 199 -6.23 8.00 8.81
N GLU A 200 -7.23 8.17 9.66
CA GLU A 200 -8.00 7.08 10.26
C GLU A 200 -8.63 6.21 9.18
N TYR A 201 -9.27 6.83 8.18
CA TYR A 201 -9.79 6.10 7.04
C TYR A 201 -8.73 5.32 6.29
N ALA A 202 -7.57 5.92 6.04
CA ALA A 202 -6.47 5.26 5.33
C ALA A 202 -6.03 3.99 6.07
N VAL A 203 -5.99 4.04 7.41
CA VAL A 203 -5.65 2.89 8.24
C VAL A 203 -6.79 1.86 8.27
N THR A 204 -8.05 2.24 8.47
CA THR A 204 -9.15 1.26 8.52
C THR A 204 -9.41 0.60 7.16
N SER A 205 -9.21 1.33 6.06
CA SER A 205 -9.44 0.85 4.68
C SER A 205 -8.26 0.08 4.07
N ARG A 206 -7.16 -0.13 4.81
CA ARG A 206 -5.94 -0.78 4.30
C ARG A 206 -5.30 -0.09 3.09
N ALA A 207 -5.35 1.25 3.06
CA ALA A 207 -4.67 2.01 2.03
C ALA A 207 -3.13 1.95 2.18
N SER A 208 -2.41 1.85 1.05
CA SER A 208 -0.95 1.96 0.99
C SER A 208 -0.48 3.41 0.87
N ASP A 209 -1.27 4.25 0.20
CA ASP A 209 -0.96 5.66 -0.04
C ASP A 209 -2.23 6.52 0.04
N VAL A 210 -2.08 7.74 0.55
CA VAL A 210 -3.10 8.81 0.51
C VAL A 210 -2.57 9.93 -0.38
N HIS A 211 -3.40 10.36 -1.32
CA HIS A 211 -3.11 11.44 -2.26
C HIS A 211 -4.04 12.61 -1.96
N ILE A 212 -3.50 13.76 -1.57
CA ILE A 212 -4.24 15.02 -1.43
C ILE A 212 -3.80 15.94 -2.57
N GLU A 213 -4.71 16.19 -3.50
CA GLU A 213 -4.42 16.81 -4.79
C GLU A 213 -5.25 18.06 -5.00
N PRO A 214 -4.62 19.25 -5.07
CA PRO A 214 -5.35 20.48 -5.36
C PRO A 214 -5.82 20.49 -6.82
N GLN A 215 -7.08 20.86 -7.03
CA GLN A 215 -7.68 21.17 -8.33
C GLN A 215 -7.99 22.68 -8.39
N GLU A 216 -8.51 23.17 -9.51
CA GLU A 216 -8.86 24.58 -9.66
C GLU A 216 -9.91 25.05 -8.62
N ASP A 217 -10.95 24.24 -8.39
CA ASP A 217 -12.14 24.58 -7.60
C ASP A 217 -12.25 23.85 -6.25
N ARG A 218 -11.48 22.77 -6.05
CA ARG A 218 -11.56 21.88 -4.88
C ARG A 218 -10.24 21.20 -4.57
N VAL A 219 -10.18 20.49 -3.46
CA VAL A 219 -9.06 19.57 -3.14
C VAL A 219 -9.60 18.15 -3.15
N ARG A 220 -9.00 17.30 -3.99
CA ARG A 220 -9.39 15.89 -4.12
C ARG A 220 -8.52 15.01 -3.24
N VAL A 221 -9.12 14.08 -2.50
CA VAL A 221 -8.42 13.11 -1.65
C VAL A 221 -8.69 11.69 -2.18
N ARG A 222 -7.62 10.99 -2.59
CA ARG A 222 -7.68 9.63 -3.12
C ARG A 222 -6.87 8.66 -2.26
N TYR A 223 -7.32 7.42 -2.18
CA TYR A 223 -6.64 6.36 -1.43
C TYR A 223 -6.23 5.26 -2.38
N ARG A 224 -4.98 4.78 -2.27
CA ARG A 224 -4.55 3.58 -2.97
C ARG A 224 -4.83 2.37 -2.09
N ILE A 225 -5.79 1.55 -2.46
CA ILE A 225 -6.17 0.33 -1.75
C ILE A 225 -5.94 -0.84 -2.70
N ASP A 226 -5.14 -1.82 -2.27
CA ASP A 226 -4.77 -2.99 -3.08
C ASP A 226 -4.23 -2.64 -4.48
N GLY A 227 -3.47 -1.55 -4.56
CA GLY A 227 -2.85 -1.04 -5.79
C GLY A 227 -3.74 -0.14 -6.64
N ILE A 228 -5.05 -0.07 -6.38
CA ILE A 228 -6.03 0.71 -7.15
C ILE A 228 -6.32 2.04 -6.43
N LEU A 229 -6.43 3.14 -7.19
CA LEU A 229 -6.76 4.46 -6.65
C LEU A 229 -8.26 4.69 -6.62
N TYR A 230 -8.79 5.03 -5.45
CA TYR A 230 -10.18 5.36 -5.23
C TYR A 230 -10.34 6.84 -4.86
N ASP A 231 -11.25 7.54 -5.54
CA ASP A 231 -11.65 8.90 -5.22
C ASP A 231 -12.76 8.84 -4.16
N LYS A 232 -12.49 9.32 -2.94
CA LYS A 232 -13.37 9.11 -1.78
C LYS A 232 -13.81 10.39 -1.08
N LEU A 233 -13.03 11.45 -1.14
CA LEU A 233 -13.33 12.69 -0.42
C LEU A 233 -12.94 13.91 -1.25
N SER A 234 -13.83 14.90 -1.30
CA SER A 234 -13.56 16.21 -1.89
C SER A 234 -13.70 17.29 -0.82
N LEU A 235 -12.62 18.04 -0.58
CA LEU A 235 -12.62 19.16 0.35
C LEU A 235 -12.81 20.49 -0.39
N PRO A 236 -13.45 21.48 0.23
CA PRO A 236 -13.55 22.82 -0.35
C PRO A 236 -12.18 23.47 -0.51
N LYS A 237 -12.01 24.33 -1.51
CA LYS A 237 -10.70 24.97 -1.81
C LYS A 237 -10.17 25.83 -0.65
N ASN A 238 -11.05 26.39 0.16
CA ASN A 238 -10.71 27.32 1.25
C ASN A 238 -9.95 26.68 2.43
N VAL A 239 -10.01 25.35 2.60
CA VAL A 239 -9.27 24.63 3.66
C VAL A 239 -7.91 24.12 3.19
N GLN A 240 -7.58 24.25 1.90
CA GLN A 240 -6.36 23.71 1.30
C GLN A 240 -5.10 24.09 2.09
N ASP A 241 -4.85 25.39 2.25
CA ASP A 241 -3.59 25.87 2.83
C ASP A 241 -3.47 25.50 4.31
N ALA A 242 -4.60 25.41 5.01
CA ALA A 242 -4.65 24.98 6.41
C ALA A 242 -4.34 23.48 6.55
N VAL A 243 -4.88 22.63 5.66
CA VAL A 243 -4.56 21.19 5.63
C VAL A 243 -3.07 20.98 5.30
N ILE A 244 -2.55 21.70 4.31
CA ILE A 244 -1.13 21.65 3.94
C ILE A 244 -0.25 22.05 5.13
N SER A 245 -0.54 23.20 5.76
CA SER A 245 0.20 23.70 6.92
C SER A 245 0.18 22.70 8.07
N ARG A 246 -0.98 22.12 8.38
CA ARG A 246 -1.11 21.10 9.43
C ARG A 246 -0.24 19.88 9.16
N ILE A 247 -0.20 19.40 7.92
CA ILE A 247 0.64 18.25 7.54
C ILE A 247 2.13 18.63 7.61
N LYS A 248 2.51 19.84 7.16
CA LYS A 248 3.90 20.33 7.29
C LYS A 248 4.35 20.41 8.74
N ILE A 249 3.49 20.91 9.64
CA ILE A 249 3.75 20.94 11.09
C ILE A 249 3.98 19.53 11.63
N LEU A 250 3.07 18.60 11.34
CA LEU A 250 3.19 17.21 11.81
C LEU A 250 4.48 16.53 11.31
N SER A 251 4.93 16.90 10.11
CA SER A 251 6.08 16.29 9.43
C SER A 251 7.40 17.06 9.60
N GLU A 252 7.44 18.06 10.49
CA GLU A 252 8.61 18.93 10.74
C GLU A 252 9.17 19.64 9.48
N MET A 253 8.28 19.97 8.53
CA MET A 253 8.62 20.67 7.30
C MET A 253 8.55 22.20 7.46
N LYS A 254 9.18 22.94 6.52
CA LYS A 254 9.09 24.40 6.48
C LYS A 254 7.71 24.83 5.98
N ILE A 255 6.93 25.43 6.88
CA ILE A 255 5.55 25.84 6.63
C ILE A 255 5.48 26.97 5.59
N ASP A 256 6.46 27.87 5.62
CA ASP A 256 6.57 29.08 4.80
C ASP A 256 7.10 28.82 3.38
N GLU A 257 7.73 27.66 3.13
CA GLU A 257 8.24 27.31 1.81
C GLU A 257 7.22 26.49 1.03
N HIS A 258 6.77 27.03 -0.11
CA HIS A 258 5.76 26.41 -0.98
C HIS A 258 6.26 26.16 -2.42
N ARG A 259 7.50 26.54 -2.74
CA ARG A 259 8.05 26.54 -4.11
C ARG A 259 8.97 25.36 -4.39
N LEU A 260 9.40 24.66 -3.35
CA LEU A 260 10.31 23.52 -3.44
C LEU A 260 9.62 22.24 -2.94
N PRO A 261 9.97 21.07 -3.50
CA PRO A 261 9.57 19.80 -2.91
C PRO A 261 10.08 19.66 -1.48
N GLN A 262 9.29 19.03 -0.61
CA GLN A 262 9.67 18.76 0.78
C GLN A 262 9.30 17.33 1.15
N ASP A 263 10.18 16.66 1.90
CA ASP A 263 9.98 15.32 2.44
C ASP A 263 9.99 15.37 3.96
N GLY A 264 9.19 14.51 4.58
CA GLY A 264 9.05 14.46 6.03
C GLY A 264 8.38 13.17 6.47
N ARG A 265 8.30 12.99 7.78
CA ARG A 265 7.74 11.77 8.38
C ARG A 265 7.08 12.07 9.71
N PHE A 266 6.05 11.31 10.06
CA PHE A 266 5.50 11.29 11.40
C PHE A 266 4.80 9.96 11.69
N ASN A 267 4.71 9.61 12.98
CA ASN A 267 3.93 8.45 13.41
C ASN A 267 2.47 8.87 13.65
N PHE A 268 1.53 8.06 13.17
CA PHE A 268 0.11 8.19 13.47
C PHE A 268 -0.38 6.94 14.19
N LYS A 269 -1.10 7.13 15.30
CA LYS A 269 -1.59 6.03 16.13
C LYS A 269 -3.11 6.07 16.18
N ILE A 270 -3.75 4.96 15.82
CA ILE A 270 -5.19 4.76 15.95
C ILE A 270 -5.45 3.50 16.79
N SER A 271 -6.11 3.67 17.94
CA SER A 271 -6.34 2.58 18.90
C SER A 271 -5.05 1.80 19.25
N ASN A 272 -4.90 0.57 18.77
CA ASN A 272 -3.75 -0.31 19.01
C ASN A 272 -2.81 -0.43 17.79
N GLU A 273 -3.12 0.21 16.67
CA GLU A 273 -2.28 0.23 15.48
C GLU A 273 -1.49 1.54 15.42
N GLU A 274 -0.19 1.43 15.18
CA GLU A 274 0.67 2.57 14.90
C GLU A 274 1.22 2.44 13.48
N VAL A 275 1.19 3.52 12.72
CA VAL A 275 1.67 3.59 11.34
C VAL A 275 2.71 4.70 11.23
N ASP A 276 3.83 4.39 10.59
CA ASP A 276 4.81 5.40 10.17
C ASP A 276 4.35 5.96 8.82
N LEU A 277 4.21 7.28 8.74
CA LEU A 277 3.83 7.97 7.52
C LEU A 277 5.07 8.63 6.93
N ARG A 278 5.33 8.38 5.64
CA ARG A 278 6.30 9.13 4.84
C ARG A 278 5.56 10.08 3.92
N ILE A 279 5.90 11.36 3.99
CA ILE A 279 5.17 12.44 3.35
C ILE A 279 6.09 13.10 2.34
N ALA A 280 5.59 13.24 1.11
CA ALA A 280 6.22 14.03 0.07
C ALA A 280 5.24 15.12 -0.37
N ILE A 281 5.70 16.37 -0.35
CA ILE A 281 4.97 17.54 -0.81
C ILE A 281 5.62 18.06 -2.09
N LEU A 282 4.81 18.29 -3.13
CA LEU A 282 5.25 18.77 -4.42
C LEU A 282 4.42 19.99 -4.87
N PRO A 283 5.04 21.13 -5.23
CA PRO A 283 4.33 22.27 -5.81
C PRO A 283 3.67 21.92 -7.15
N THR A 284 2.43 22.34 -7.36
CA THR A 284 1.67 22.17 -8.60
C THR A 284 0.95 23.47 -8.99
N ALA A 285 0.29 23.50 -10.15
CA ALA A 285 -0.38 24.69 -10.68
C ALA A 285 -1.46 25.29 -9.75
N HIS A 286 -2.13 24.47 -8.94
CA HIS A 286 -3.25 24.90 -8.10
C HIS A 286 -2.95 24.85 -6.59
N GLY A 287 -1.69 24.61 -6.20
CA GLY A 287 -1.27 24.45 -4.81
C GLY A 287 -0.27 23.31 -4.65
N GLU A 288 -0.02 22.88 -3.42
CA GLU A 288 0.88 21.76 -3.15
C GLU A 288 0.12 20.43 -3.13
N LYS A 289 0.63 19.45 -3.89
CA LYS A 289 0.18 18.07 -3.85
C LYS A 289 0.89 17.34 -2.71
N ILE A 290 0.15 16.57 -1.92
CA ILE A 290 0.69 15.76 -0.84
C ILE A 290 0.50 14.29 -1.18
N LEU A 291 1.56 13.51 -1.03
CA LEU A 291 1.55 12.05 -1.02
C LEU A 291 1.95 11.58 0.37
N MET A 292 1.11 10.78 1.02
CA MET A 292 1.44 10.12 2.28
C MET A 292 1.48 8.61 2.06
N ARG A 293 2.62 7.97 2.30
CA ARG A 293 2.75 6.52 2.25
C ARG A 293 2.62 5.96 3.66
N LEU A 294 1.71 5.00 3.83
CA LEU A 294 1.46 4.31 5.09
C LEU A 294 2.38 3.09 5.21
N LEU A 295 3.27 3.12 6.20
CA LEU A 295 4.07 1.98 6.61
C LEU A 295 3.50 1.46 7.92
N ARG A 296 2.66 0.42 7.82
CA ARG A 296 2.10 -0.23 9.00
C ARG A 296 3.21 -0.86 9.82
N LYS A 297 3.21 -0.61 11.13
CA LYS A 297 4.01 -1.39 12.09
C LYS A 297 3.28 -2.72 12.37
N THR A 298 3.12 -3.57 11.35
CA THR A 298 2.45 -4.88 11.52
C THR A 298 3.47 -6.01 11.57
N GLY A 299 3.32 -6.84 12.61
CA GLY A 299 4.17 -8.00 12.89
C GLY A 299 5.39 -7.57 13.68
N GLY A 300 5.60 -8.17 14.85
CA GLY A 300 6.89 -8.05 15.53
C GLY A 300 8.04 -8.43 14.61
N ILE A 301 9.25 -8.23 15.09
CA ILE A 301 10.46 -8.61 14.34
C ILE A 301 10.37 -10.11 14.03
N PRO A 302 10.37 -10.51 12.74
CA PRO A 302 10.23 -11.91 12.39
C PRO A 302 11.41 -12.71 12.95
N THR A 303 11.19 -13.98 13.26
CA THR A 303 12.31 -14.88 13.56
C THR A 303 13.13 -15.17 12.30
N LEU A 304 14.36 -15.66 12.47
CA LEU A 304 15.20 -16.06 11.33
C LEU A 304 14.52 -17.15 10.48
N ASP A 305 13.80 -18.08 11.14
CA ASP A 305 13.03 -19.13 10.46
C ASP A 305 11.85 -18.54 9.65
N GLU A 306 11.13 -17.58 10.22
CA GLU A 306 10.00 -16.89 9.55
C GLU A 306 10.46 -16.08 8.32
N LEU A 307 11.69 -15.57 8.34
CA LEU A 307 12.31 -14.93 7.19
C LEU A 307 12.60 -15.93 6.05
N GLY A 308 12.65 -17.23 6.35
CA GLY A 308 13.02 -18.29 5.40
C GLY A 308 14.47 -18.74 5.51
N LEU A 309 15.17 -18.36 6.58
CA LEU A 309 16.54 -18.77 6.83
C LEU A 309 16.55 -20.14 7.53
N ASN A 310 16.87 -21.21 6.80
CA ASN A 310 16.75 -22.59 7.30
C ASN A 310 18.01 -23.42 7.01
N GLY A 311 18.08 -24.62 7.58
CA GLY A 311 19.09 -25.62 7.25
C GLY A 311 20.54 -25.17 7.49
N ASN A 312 21.43 -25.44 6.54
CA ASN A 312 22.85 -25.10 6.66
C ASN A 312 23.08 -23.59 6.76
N SER A 313 22.30 -22.77 6.05
CA SER A 313 22.41 -21.31 6.10
C SER A 313 22.12 -20.77 7.50
N LEU A 314 21.04 -21.26 8.14
CA LEU A 314 20.73 -20.92 9.54
C LEU A 314 21.82 -21.38 10.50
N ARG A 315 22.29 -22.63 10.37
CA ARG A 315 23.35 -23.15 11.23
C ARG A 315 24.63 -22.33 11.14
N ASN A 316 25.01 -21.91 9.92
CA ASN A 316 26.20 -21.10 9.68
C ASN A 316 26.08 -19.72 10.33
N ILE A 317 24.92 -19.05 10.20
CA ILE A 317 24.73 -17.73 10.82
C ILE A 317 24.70 -17.83 12.34
N GLU A 318 24.02 -18.84 12.90
CA GLU A 318 23.95 -19.04 14.36
C GLU A 318 25.33 -19.32 14.94
N THR A 319 26.15 -20.11 14.24
CA THR A 319 27.55 -20.36 14.64
C THR A 319 28.38 -19.07 14.59
N ALA A 320 28.19 -18.22 13.58
CA ALA A 320 28.88 -16.95 13.48
C ALA A 320 28.45 -15.97 14.59
N MET A 321 27.17 -15.95 14.96
CA MET A 321 26.63 -15.10 16.03
C MET A 321 27.15 -15.45 17.43
N LEU A 322 27.66 -16.68 17.63
CA LEU A 322 28.28 -17.10 18.90
C LEU A 322 29.72 -16.61 19.07
N ARG A 323 30.33 -16.03 18.03
CA ARG A 323 31.69 -15.49 18.10
C ARG A 323 31.70 -14.23 18.96
N PRO A 324 32.71 -14.04 19.83
CA PRO A 324 32.79 -12.87 20.69
C PRO A 324 33.06 -11.58 19.91
N HIS A 325 33.73 -11.68 18.76
CA HIS A 325 34.08 -10.55 17.91
C HIS A 325 34.15 -10.99 16.43
N GLY A 326 34.26 -10.01 15.54
CA GLY A 326 34.31 -10.21 14.08
C GLY A 326 33.15 -9.53 13.38
N ILE A 327 33.07 -9.68 12.06
CA ILE A 327 32.04 -9.05 11.22
C ILE A 327 31.11 -10.11 10.62
N ILE A 328 29.81 -9.84 10.68
CA ILE A 328 28.78 -10.55 9.92
C ILE A 328 28.15 -9.58 8.93
N LEU A 329 28.23 -9.92 7.65
CA LEU A 329 27.75 -9.06 6.56
C LEU A 329 26.46 -9.60 5.98
N VAL A 330 25.52 -8.71 5.68
CA VAL A 330 24.30 -9.02 4.93
C VAL A 330 24.34 -8.30 3.58
N CYS A 331 24.30 -9.07 2.52
CA CYS A 331 24.51 -8.66 1.15
C CYS A 331 23.23 -8.78 0.31
N GLY A 332 23.02 -7.80 -0.55
CA GLY A 332 21.91 -7.80 -1.50
C GLY A 332 21.55 -6.41 -2.01
N PRO A 333 20.77 -6.29 -3.09
CA PRO A 333 20.32 -5.03 -3.64
C PRO A 333 19.34 -4.33 -2.70
N THR A 334 18.93 -3.12 -3.06
CA THR A 334 17.86 -2.41 -2.37
C THR A 334 16.57 -3.23 -2.38
N GLY A 335 15.84 -3.24 -1.26
CA GLY A 335 14.58 -3.99 -1.13
C GLY A 335 14.74 -5.51 -0.97
N SER A 336 15.96 -6.02 -0.80
CA SER A 336 16.20 -7.44 -0.50
C SER A 336 15.97 -7.83 0.96
N GLY A 337 15.60 -6.89 1.85
CA GLY A 337 15.27 -7.16 3.26
C GLY A 337 16.43 -7.15 4.24
N LYS A 338 17.60 -6.58 3.88
CA LYS A 338 18.83 -6.66 4.68
C LYS A 338 18.62 -6.18 6.12
N THR A 339 17.99 -5.01 6.26
CA THR A 339 17.68 -4.41 7.56
C THR A 339 16.79 -5.32 8.40
N THR A 340 15.77 -5.94 7.81
CA THR A 340 14.87 -6.88 8.51
C THR A 340 15.63 -8.09 9.04
N THR A 341 16.52 -8.67 8.23
CA THR A 341 17.39 -9.78 8.68
C THR A 341 18.28 -9.36 9.84
N LEU A 342 18.97 -8.21 9.70
CA LEU A 342 19.86 -7.69 10.74
C LEU A 342 19.14 -7.43 12.06
N TYR A 343 17.96 -6.83 12.01
CA TYR A 343 17.18 -6.57 13.20
C TYR A 343 16.64 -7.86 13.83
N SER A 344 16.35 -8.90 13.04
CA SER A 344 15.98 -10.22 13.56
C SER A 344 17.15 -10.89 14.31
N ILE A 345 18.37 -10.71 13.78
CA ILE A 345 19.61 -11.12 14.46
C ILE A 345 19.80 -10.33 15.76
N LEU A 346 19.70 -9.00 15.72
CA LEU A 346 19.87 -8.15 16.90
C LEU A 346 18.83 -8.46 17.97
N ALA A 347 17.57 -8.66 17.58
CA ALA A 347 16.50 -9.05 18.50
C ALA A 347 16.79 -10.38 19.22
N LYS A 348 17.41 -11.35 18.53
CA LYS A 348 17.83 -12.62 19.11
C LYS A 348 19.03 -12.48 20.08
N LEU A 349 19.92 -11.52 19.84
CA LEU A 349 21.09 -11.25 20.69
C LEU A 349 20.78 -10.30 21.86
N ASN A 350 19.68 -9.56 21.77
CA ASN A 350 19.30 -8.53 22.71
C ASN A 350 18.96 -9.12 24.09
N THR A 351 19.89 -8.97 25.02
CA THR A 351 19.73 -9.34 26.42
C THR A 351 20.23 -8.20 27.30
N THR A 352 19.82 -8.18 28.57
CA THR A 352 20.27 -7.16 29.54
C THR A 352 21.78 -7.20 29.84
N ARG A 353 22.51 -8.19 29.33
CA ARG A 353 23.95 -8.38 29.55
C ARG A 353 24.82 -7.82 28.43
N VAL A 354 24.22 -7.40 27.30
CA VAL A 354 24.96 -6.92 26.14
C VAL A 354 24.53 -5.50 25.80
N ASN A 355 25.50 -4.64 25.54
CA ASN A 355 25.27 -3.30 25.02
C ASN A 355 25.27 -3.35 23.48
N ILE A 356 24.12 -3.11 22.88
CA ILE A 356 23.94 -3.08 21.43
C ILE A 356 23.76 -1.63 20.98
N MET A 357 24.58 -1.20 20.02
CA MET A 357 24.49 0.12 19.40
C MET A 357 24.35 0.00 17.88
N SER A 358 23.45 0.77 17.27
CA SER A 358 23.30 0.83 15.81
C SER A 358 23.44 2.24 15.27
N LEU A 359 24.03 2.36 14.08
CA LEU A 359 24.16 3.60 13.34
C LEU A 359 23.53 3.41 11.95
N GLU A 360 22.47 4.15 11.64
CA GLU A 360 21.56 3.84 10.53
C GLU A 360 21.11 5.08 9.75
N ASP A 361 20.76 4.95 8.48
CA ASP A 361 20.35 6.06 7.61
C ASP A 361 19.10 5.71 6.75
N PRO A 362 17.87 5.99 7.24
CA PRO A 362 17.50 6.29 8.64
C PRO A 362 17.23 4.99 9.44
N ILE A 363 16.91 5.15 10.73
CA ILE A 363 16.32 4.06 11.53
C ILE A 363 14.95 3.69 10.93
N GLU A 364 14.77 2.43 10.53
CA GLU A 364 13.53 1.94 9.92
C GLU A 364 12.45 1.63 10.98
N TYR A 365 12.85 1.07 12.13
CA TYR A 365 11.96 0.86 13.27
C TYR A 365 12.75 0.78 14.58
N GLN A 366 12.05 1.03 15.69
CA GLN A 366 12.68 1.05 17.00
C GLN A 366 12.78 -0.36 17.60
N LEU A 367 14.01 -0.77 17.92
CA LEU A 367 14.35 -1.99 18.64
C LEU A 367 14.42 -1.67 20.13
N SER A 368 13.46 -2.18 20.91
CA SER A 368 13.50 -2.04 22.37
C SER A 368 14.79 -2.64 22.92
N GLY A 369 15.51 -1.91 23.78
CA GLY A 369 16.78 -2.36 24.37
C GLY A 369 18.03 -2.15 23.51
N VAL A 370 17.90 -1.60 22.29
CA VAL A 370 19.03 -1.26 21.42
C VAL A 370 19.20 0.25 21.34
N ASN A 371 20.44 0.73 21.46
CA ASN A 371 20.77 2.15 21.31
C ASN A 371 20.94 2.49 19.83
N GLN A 372 19.86 2.92 19.18
CA GLN A 372 19.88 3.25 17.74
C GLN A 372 20.14 4.74 17.50
N VAL A 373 21.07 5.04 16.60
CA VAL A 373 21.46 6.40 16.22
C VAL A 373 21.22 6.58 14.73
N ALA A 374 20.46 7.59 14.36
CA ALA A 374 20.28 7.98 12.96
C ALA A 374 21.44 8.89 12.52
N VAL A 375 21.99 8.60 11.34
CA VAL A 375 22.96 9.46 10.67
C VAL A 375 22.33 10.83 10.39
N ASN A 376 23.08 11.90 10.62
CA ASN A 376 22.65 13.27 10.38
C ASN A 376 23.81 14.09 9.77
N PRO A 377 23.96 14.06 8.44
CA PRO A 377 25.06 14.74 7.77
C PRO A 377 25.03 16.26 7.96
N ALA A 378 23.85 16.85 8.18
CA ALA A 378 23.70 18.31 8.36
C ALA A 378 24.43 18.84 9.61
N VAL A 379 24.63 18.00 10.62
CA VAL A 379 25.39 18.32 11.85
C VAL A 379 26.74 17.61 11.91
N GLY A 380 27.17 16.96 10.82
CA GLY A 380 28.44 16.22 10.74
C GLY A 380 28.42 14.82 11.38
N LEU A 381 27.25 14.28 11.73
CA LEU A 381 27.11 12.91 12.22
C LEU A 381 26.99 11.95 11.03
N THR A 382 28.09 11.34 10.60
CA THR A 382 28.21 10.36 9.51
C THR A 382 28.41 8.96 10.06
N PHE A 383 28.43 7.93 9.19
CA PHE A 383 28.78 6.57 9.60
C PHE A 383 30.15 6.49 10.29
N ALA A 384 31.17 7.11 9.70
CA ALA A 384 32.51 7.12 10.27
C ALA A 384 32.59 7.89 11.61
N THR A 385 31.97 9.07 11.72
CA THR A 385 32.04 9.85 12.98
C THR A 385 31.24 9.19 14.10
N GLY A 386 30.07 8.62 13.79
CA GLY A 386 29.27 7.85 14.74
C GLY A 386 29.97 6.57 15.19
N LEU A 387 30.58 5.80 14.28
CA LEU A 387 31.31 4.58 14.63
C LEU A 387 32.52 4.86 15.53
N ARG A 388 33.26 5.95 15.28
CA ARG A 388 34.32 6.41 16.20
C ARG A 388 33.78 6.77 17.59
N ALA A 389 32.57 7.31 17.67
CA ALA A 389 31.95 7.60 18.96
C ALA A 389 31.56 6.32 19.69
N PHE A 390 31.01 5.33 18.98
CA PHE A 390 30.59 4.05 19.56
C PHE A 390 31.74 3.30 20.24
N LEU A 391 32.95 3.34 19.68
CA LEU A 391 34.13 2.72 20.31
C LEU A 391 34.49 3.30 21.70
N ARG A 392 33.90 4.43 22.10
CA ARG A 392 34.03 5.02 23.45
C ARG A 392 32.77 4.88 24.30
N GLN A 393 31.84 4.03 23.89
CA GLN A 393 30.55 3.82 24.56
C GLN A 393 30.40 2.39 25.11
N ASP A 394 31.50 1.64 25.18
CA ASP A 394 31.54 0.26 25.69
C ASP A 394 30.50 -0.68 25.03
N PRO A 395 30.39 -0.73 23.68
CA PRO A 395 29.47 -1.66 23.02
C PRO A 395 30.02 -3.09 23.05
N ASN A 396 29.13 -4.08 23.09
CA ASN A 396 29.49 -5.46 22.77
C ASN A 396 29.19 -5.77 21.30
N ILE A 397 28.07 -5.23 20.81
CA ILE A 397 27.58 -5.43 19.45
C ILE A 397 27.38 -4.07 18.79
N ILE A 398 27.89 -3.94 17.56
CA ILE A 398 27.76 -2.73 16.76
C ILE A 398 27.06 -3.08 15.46
N LEU A 399 25.99 -2.38 15.11
CA LEU A 399 25.41 -2.39 13.78
C LEU A 399 25.79 -1.11 13.04
N VAL A 400 26.47 -1.24 11.91
CA VAL A 400 26.70 -0.14 10.96
C VAL A 400 25.76 -0.38 9.78
N GLY A 401 24.83 0.53 9.52
CA GLY A 401 23.77 0.35 8.52
C GLY A 401 24.28 -0.15 7.18
N GLU A 402 25.42 0.36 6.72
CA GLU A 402 26.12 -0.10 5.52
C GLU A 402 27.57 0.36 5.49
N ILE A 403 28.39 -0.35 4.72
CA ILE A 403 29.77 0.05 4.41
C ILE A 403 29.79 0.57 2.96
N ARG A 404 29.87 1.89 2.78
CA ARG A 404 29.90 2.55 1.46
C ARG A 404 31.28 3.01 1.02
N ASP A 405 32.12 3.38 1.99
CA ASP A 405 33.39 4.06 1.76
C ASP A 405 34.52 3.40 2.55
N LYS A 406 35.75 3.80 2.20
CA LYS A 406 36.98 3.27 2.78
C LYS A 406 37.09 3.55 4.28
N GLU A 407 36.68 4.74 4.72
CA GLU A 407 36.82 5.15 6.12
C GLU A 407 35.91 4.32 7.03
N THR A 408 34.65 4.12 6.63
CA THR A 408 33.69 3.29 7.36
C THR A 408 34.13 1.82 7.37
N ASN A 409 34.68 1.32 6.26
CA ASN A 409 35.24 -0.02 6.15
C ASN A 409 36.40 -0.26 7.13
N GLU A 410 37.40 0.63 7.13
CA GLU A 410 38.55 0.57 8.02
C GLU A 410 38.12 0.57 9.50
N LEU A 411 37.20 1.46 9.87
CA LEU A 411 36.68 1.54 11.24
C LEU A 411 35.89 0.29 11.65
N ALA A 412 35.11 -0.30 10.74
CA ALA A 412 34.37 -1.54 11.02
C ALA A 412 35.32 -2.72 11.26
N LEU A 413 36.38 -2.84 10.45
CA LEU A 413 37.42 -3.85 10.61
C LEU A 413 38.19 -3.66 11.93
N GLN A 414 38.53 -2.41 12.28
CA GLN A 414 39.17 -2.09 13.56
C GLN A 414 38.28 -2.40 14.76
N ALA A 415 36.99 -2.08 14.70
CA ALA A 415 36.03 -2.43 15.73
C ALA A 415 35.97 -3.95 15.94
N ALA A 416 35.93 -4.72 14.85
CA ALA A 416 35.94 -6.17 14.90
C ALA A 416 37.23 -6.77 15.50
N LEU A 417 38.39 -6.20 15.18
CA LEU A 417 39.68 -6.63 15.76
C LEU A 417 39.83 -6.28 17.24
N THR A 418 39.20 -5.19 17.67
CA THR A 418 39.26 -4.72 19.05
C THR A 418 38.25 -5.40 19.97
N GLY A 419 37.63 -6.50 19.52
CA GLY A 419 36.81 -7.37 20.36
C GLY A 419 35.30 -7.15 20.22
N HIS A 420 34.83 -6.43 19.20
CA HIS A 420 33.40 -6.19 18.98
C HIS A 420 32.82 -7.13 17.94
N LEU A 421 31.56 -7.53 18.12
CA LEU A 421 30.79 -8.19 17.07
C LEU A 421 30.09 -7.13 16.22
N VAL A 422 30.49 -7.00 14.97
CA VAL A 422 30.02 -5.97 14.06
C VAL A 422 29.08 -6.58 13.03
N PHE A 423 27.93 -5.95 12.84
CA PHE A 423 26.98 -6.25 11.78
C PHE A 423 26.98 -5.11 10.77
N SER A 424 26.95 -5.43 9.48
CA SER A 424 26.76 -4.42 8.46
C SER A 424 26.16 -4.96 7.17
N THR A 425 25.88 -4.06 6.23
CA THR A 425 25.41 -4.41 4.90
C THR A 425 26.35 -3.99 3.78
N LEU A 426 26.30 -4.74 2.69
CA LEU A 426 26.94 -4.40 1.41
C LEU A 426 25.96 -4.59 0.25
N HIS A 427 26.17 -3.80 -0.80
CA HIS A 427 25.44 -3.91 -2.06
C HIS A 427 26.20 -4.82 -3.04
N THR A 428 26.15 -6.13 -2.80
CA THR A 428 26.67 -7.16 -3.71
C THR A 428 25.56 -8.11 -4.15
N SER A 429 25.74 -8.75 -5.31
CA SER A 429 24.74 -9.67 -5.86
C SER A 429 24.67 -10.98 -5.09
N ASN A 430 25.80 -11.49 -4.63
CA ASN A 430 25.96 -12.73 -3.90
C ASN A 430 26.88 -12.53 -2.68
N ALA A 431 27.02 -13.55 -1.84
CA ALA A 431 27.87 -13.54 -0.65
C ALA A 431 29.36 -13.52 -1.00
N ALA A 432 29.78 -14.28 -2.03
CA ALA A 432 31.18 -14.38 -2.42
C ALA A 432 31.77 -13.05 -2.93
N GLY A 433 30.95 -12.21 -3.56
CA GLY A 433 31.36 -10.89 -4.06
C GLY A 433 31.64 -9.86 -2.96
N ALA A 434 31.30 -10.14 -1.70
CA ALA A 434 31.54 -9.22 -0.59
C ALA A 434 33.03 -9.06 -0.25
N LEU A 435 33.82 -10.14 -0.30
CA LEU A 435 35.26 -10.06 0.01
C LEU A 435 36.02 -9.18 -1.01
N PRO A 436 35.91 -9.41 -2.34
CA PRO A 436 36.47 -8.49 -3.33
C PRO A 436 35.96 -7.06 -3.16
N ARG A 437 34.67 -6.87 -2.84
CA ARG A 437 34.12 -5.53 -2.65
C ARG A 437 34.75 -4.79 -1.47
N LEU A 438 35.05 -5.47 -0.37
CA LEU A 438 35.75 -4.85 0.76
C LEU A 438 37.19 -4.48 0.41
N LEU A 439 37.86 -5.28 -0.44
CA LEU A 439 39.20 -4.95 -0.97
C LEU A 439 39.16 -3.70 -1.85
N ASP A 440 38.16 -3.57 -2.73
CA ASP A 440 37.93 -2.35 -3.53
C ASP A 440 37.69 -1.12 -2.65
N LEU A 441 37.07 -1.33 -1.48
CA LEU A 441 36.88 -0.31 -0.45
C LEU A 441 38.11 -0.14 0.46
N GLY A 442 39.27 -0.66 0.07
CA GLY A 442 40.54 -0.43 0.74
C GLY A 442 40.81 -1.28 1.98
N ALA A 443 40.10 -2.40 2.17
CA ALA A 443 40.46 -3.37 3.20
C ALA A 443 41.80 -4.05 2.88
N GLU A 444 42.61 -4.32 3.89
CA GLU A 444 43.80 -5.14 3.74
C GLU A 444 43.43 -6.63 3.85
N ASN A 445 43.98 -7.47 2.97
CA ASN A 445 43.61 -8.87 2.86
C ASN A 445 43.68 -9.65 4.19
N PHE A 446 44.72 -9.39 5.00
CA PHE A 446 44.89 -10.06 6.28
C PHE A 446 43.81 -9.69 7.30
N LEU A 447 43.28 -8.47 7.22
CA LEU A 447 42.18 -8.02 8.08
C LEU A 447 40.91 -8.79 7.70
N LEU A 448 40.63 -8.93 6.40
CA LEU A 448 39.44 -9.67 5.96
C LEU A 448 39.47 -11.13 6.42
N ALA A 449 40.62 -11.80 6.23
CA ALA A 449 40.80 -13.19 6.61
C ALA A 449 40.67 -13.44 8.12
N SER A 450 40.93 -12.43 8.96
CA SER A 450 40.93 -12.55 10.42
C SER A 450 39.68 -11.99 11.11
N THR A 451 38.90 -11.14 10.42
CA THR A 451 37.76 -10.42 11.03
C THR A 451 36.40 -10.86 10.53
N ILE A 452 36.26 -11.30 9.28
CA ILE A 452 34.95 -11.67 8.75
C ILE A 452 34.59 -13.08 9.26
N ASN A 453 33.45 -13.21 9.92
CA ASN A 453 32.95 -14.50 10.44
C ASN A 453 32.06 -15.22 9.41
N ALA A 454 31.12 -14.48 8.83
CA ALA A 454 30.19 -15.00 7.84
C ALA A 454 29.62 -13.88 6.96
N ILE A 455 29.22 -14.25 5.74
CA ILE A 455 28.59 -13.35 4.79
C ILE A 455 27.29 -13.99 4.31
N LEU A 456 26.19 -13.26 4.47
CA LEU A 456 24.86 -13.67 4.07
C LEU A 456 24.48 -13.00 2.76
N GLY A 457 24.25 -13.77 1.70
CA GLY A 457 23.62 -13.25 0.48
C GLY A 457 22.10 -13.42 0.58
N GLN A 458 21.31 -12.41 0.22
CA GLN A 458 19.85 -12.54 0.23
C GLN A 458 19.11 -11.86 -0.92
N ARG A 459 17.95 -12.43 -1.26
CA ARG A 459 16.90 -11.86 -2.09
C ARG A 459 15.54 -12.17 -1.48
N ILE A 460 14.50 -11.51 -1.99
CA ILE A 460 13.11 -11.77 -1.58
C ILE A 460 12.31 -12.26 -2.78
N VAL A 461 11.60 -13.35 -2.58
CA VAL A 461 10.61 -13.91 -3.50
C VAL A 461 9.21 -13.76 -2.91
N ARG A 462 8.20 -13.74 -3.79
CA ARG A 462 6.80 -13.75 -3.37
C ARG A 462 6.38 -15.14 -2.90
N ARG A 463 5.52 -15.20 -1.88
CA ARG A 463 4.92 -16.47 -1.41
C ARG A 463 3.65 -16.77 -2.20
N ILE A 464 3.42 -18.04 -2.50
CA ILE A 464 2.16 -18.48 -3.10
C ILE A 464 1.02 -18.17 -2.13
N CYS A 465 -0.10 -17.66 -2.65
CA CYS A 465 -1.29 -17.42 -1.84
C CYS A 465 -1.92 -18.75 -1.40
N ASP A 466 -1.99 -18.98 -0.09
CA ASP A 466 -2.51 -20.24 0.48
C ASP A 466 -3.98 -20.49 0.12
N ASN A 467 -4.80 -19.44 -0.09
CA ASN A 467 -6.21 -19.56 -0.46
C ASN A 467 -6.46 -20.04 -1.90
N CYS A 468 -5.49 -19.84 -2.80
CA CYS A 468 -5.63 -20.20 -4.22
C CYS A 468 -4.48 -21.06 -4.74
N LYS A 469 -3.73 -21.68 -3.83
CA LYS A 469 -2.66 -22.62 -4.12
C LYS A 469 -3.22 -23.86 -4.79
N GLU A 470 -2.64 -24.22 -5.93
CA GLU A 470 -2.93 -25.46 -6.65
C GLU A 470 -1.63 -26.18 -7.02
N GLU A 471 -1.69 -27.51 -7.04
CA GLU A 471 -0.58 -28.35 -7.46
C GLU A 471 -0.65 -28.65 -8.96
N TYR A 472 0.51 -28.69 -9.63
CA TYR A 472 0.64 -29.05 -11.02
C TYR A 472 1.88 -29.92 -11.26
N SER A 473 1.83 -30.76 -12.29
CA SER A 473 2.99 -31.51 -12.75
C SER A 473 3.86 -30.60 -13.63
N PRO A 474 5.12 -30.34 -13.26
CA PRO A 474 6.00 -29.47 -14.05
C PRO A 474 6.39 -30.14 -15.37
N LEU A 475 6.78 -29.32 -16.35
CA LEU A 475 7.40 -29.82 -17.58
C LEU A 475 8.71 -30.58 -17.25
N PRO A 476 9.04 -31.68 -17.95
CA PRO A 476 10.24 -32.46 -17.67
C PRO A 476 11.53 -31.63 -17.63
N GLN A 477 11.65 -30.62 -18.50
CA GLN A 477 12.81 -29.72 -18.56
C GLN A 477 13.02 -28.91 -17.28
N ILE A 478 11.92 -28.40 -16.68
CA ILE A 478 11.98 -27.66 -15.40
C ILE A 478 12.47 -28.58 -14.30
N LEU A 479 11.96 -29.82 -14.28
CA LEU A 479 12.37 -30.79 -13.28
C LEU A 479 13.83 -31.23 -13.44
N GLU A 480 14.30 -31.39 -14.67
CA GLU A 480 15.72 -31.65 -14.98
C GLU A 480 16.62 -30.51 -14.53
N GLU A 481 16.24 -29.25 -14.76
CA GLU A 481 17.00 -28.09 -14.29
C GLU A 481 17.08 -28.07 -12.75
N ILE A 482 15.95 -28.25 -12.06
CA ILE A 482 15.90 -28.30 -10.59
C ILE A 482 16.82 -29.42 -10.07
N LYS A 483 16.72 -30.63 -10.65
CA LYS A 483 17.57 -31.77 -10.28
C LYS A 483 19.04 -31.48 -10.52
N LYS A 484 19.39 -30.84 -11.64
CA LYS A 484 20.76 -30.47 -11.98
C LYS A 484 21.33 -29.44 -11.00
N THR A 485 20.57 -28.39 -10.67
CA THR A 485 21.01 -27.33 -9.75
C THR A 485 21.13 -27.82 -8.32
N LEU A 486 20.17 -28.63 -7.84
CA LEU A 486 20.22 -29.20 -6.50
C LEU A 486 21.24 -30.33 -6.39
N GLY A 487 21.49 -31.10 -7.44
CA GLY A 487 22.48 -32.18 -7.43
C GLY A 487 22.29 -33.12 -6.23
N ARG A 488 23.25 -33.11 -5.29
CA ARG A 488 23.24 -33.99 -4.11
C ARG A 488 22.22 -33.60 -3.04
N ILE A 489 21.77 -32.35 -3.00
CA ILE A 489 20.77 -31.87 -2.02
C ILE A 489 19.32 -32.09 -2.48
N PHE A 490 19.14 -32.69 -3.66
CA PHE A 490 17.82 -33.04 -4.17
C PHE A 490 17.16 -34.15 -3.29
N PRO A 491 15.91 -33.99 -2.85
CA PRO A 491 15.21 -35.01 -2.06
C PRO A 491 15.01 -36.31 -2.86
N GLN A 492 15.74 -37.38 -2.49
CA GLN A 492 15.67 -38.66 -3.22
C GLN A 492 14.39 -39.48 -2.98
N THR A 493 13.53 -39.04 -2.07
CA THR A 493 12.33 -39.76 -1.63
C THR A 493 11.08 -39.46 -2.44
N GLN A 494 11.10 -38.49 -3.37
CA GLN A 494 9.95 -38.10 -4.17
C GLN A 494 10.03 -38.68 -5.59
N THR A 495 9.19 -39.67 -5.89
CA THR A 495 9.05 -40.28 -7.22
C THR A 495 8.11 -39.51 -8.15
N ASP A 496 7.10 -38.82 -7.59
CA ASP A 496 6.19 -37.93 -8.32
C ASP A 496 6.23 -36.52 -7.73
N ILE A 497 6.95 -35.61 -8.39
CA ILE A 497 7.16 -34.24 -7.90
C ILE A 497 6.11 -33.32 -8.50
N LYS A 498 5.22 -32.86 -7.63
CA LYS A 498 4.26 -31.80 -7.94
C LYS A 498 4.79 -30.47 -7.43
N LEU A 499 4.69 -29.44 -8.28
CA LEU A 499 4.99 -28.08 -7.90
C LEU A 499 3.69 -27.35 -7.58
N SER A 500 3.79 -26.26 -6.83
CA SER A 500 2.65 -25.43 -6.49
C SER A 500 2.67 -24.10 -7.25
N ARG A 501 1.50 -23.56 -7.57
CA ARG A 501 1.30 -22.20 -8.08
C ARG A 501 0.01 -21.61 -7.52
N GLY A 502 -0.12 -20.28 -7.56
CA GLY A 502 -1.38 -19.62 -7.21
C GLY A 502 -2.20 -19.33 -8.46
N LYS A 503 -3.47 -19.78 -8.51
CA LYS A 503 -4.38 -19.48 -9.64
C LYS A 503 -4.94 -18.05 -9.64
N GLY A 504 -4.78 -17.32 -8.53
CA GLY A 504 -5.39 -16.01 -8.30
C GLY A 504 -6.76 -16.11 -7.63
N CYS A 505 -6.99 -15.28 -6.62
CA CYS A 505 -8.28 -15.12 -5.95
C CYS A 505 -8.40 -13.68 -5.39
N ASP A 506 -9.56 -13.32 -4.87
CA ASP A 506 -9.80 -11.95 -4.40
C ASP A 506 -8.91 -11.56 -3.21
N GLN A 507 -8.54 -12.52 -2.34
CA GLN A 507 -7.62 -12.31 -1.22
C GLN A 507 -6.22 -11.86 -1.65
N CYS A 508 -5.75 -12.31 -2.81
CA CYS A 508 -4.45 -11.92 -3.36
C CYS A 508 -4.57 -10.95 -4.53
N ALA A 509 -5.71 -10.26 -4.67
CA ALA A 509 -6.01 -9.36 -5.78
C ALA A 509 -5.74 -10.02 -7.16
N LYS A 510 -6.09 -11.30 -7.29
CA LYS A 510 -5.88 -12.14 -8.49
C LYS A 510 -4.41 -12.34 -8.91
N SER A 511 -3.44 -11.95 -8.08
CA SER A 511 -2.01 -12.08 -8.40
C SER A 511 -1.47 -13.51 -8.28
N GLY A 512 -2.12 -14.36 -7.47
CA GLY A 512 -1.63 -15.69 -7.12
C GLY A 512 -0.59 -15.71 -5.97
N TYR A 513 -0.17 -14.54 -5.49
CA TYR A 513 0.86 -14.41 -4.45
C TYR A 513 0.35 -13.57 -3.27
N LEU A 514 0.73 -13.95 -2.05
CA LEU A 514 0.40 -13.18 -0.85
C LEU A 514 1.57 -13.27 0.15
N GLY A 515 2.17 -12.13 0.46
CA GLY A 515 3.36 -12.08 1.30
C GLY A 515 4.66 -12.39 0.56
N ARG A 516 5.76 -12.43 1.32
CA ARG A 516 7.13 -12.52 0.82
C ARG A 516 7.97 -13.41 1.73
N ILE A 517 9.00 -14.03 1.19
CA ILE A 517 9.98 -14.83 1.94
C ILE A 517 11.37 -14.61 1.36
N GLY A 518 12.40 -14.69 2.20
CA GLY A 518 13.78 -14.60 1.77
C GLY A 518 14.29 -15.89 1.15
N ILE A 519 15.19 -15.75 0.17
CA ILE A 519 16.11 -16.81 -0.25
C ILE A 519 17.52 -16.38 0.12
N PHE A 520 18.29 -17.33 0.63
CA PHE A 520 19.53 -17.05 1.33
C PHE A 520 20.65 -18.00 0.93
N GLU A 521 21.85 -17.46 0.91
CA GLU A 521 23.09 -18.21 0.95
C GLU A 521 23.95 -17.66 2.09
N THR A 522 24.73 -18.54 2.72
CA THR A 522 25.56 -18.15 3.86
C THR A 522 26.94 -18.71 3.65
N LEU A 523 27.89 -17.82 3.38
CA LEU A 523 29.30 -18.09 3.23
C LEU A 523 30.00 -17.98 4.60
N PRO A 524 30.29 -19.10 5.29
CA PRO A 524 31.17 -19.07 6.45
C PRO A 524 32.62 -18.82 6.01
N ILE A 525 33.36 -18.02 6.76
CA ILE A 525 34.79 -17.81 6.49
C ILE A 525 35.59 -18.93 7.17
N THR A 526 35.80 -20.02 6.43
CA THR A 526 36.65 -21.14 6.86
C THR A 526 38.13 -20.82 6.61
N PRO A 527 39.09 -21.59 7.16
CA PRO A 527 40.51 -21.37 6.89
C PRO A 527 40.87 -21.36 5.41
N LYS A 528 40.17 -22.14 4.57
CA LYS A 528 40.40 -22.14 3.12
C LYS A 528 39.86 -20.87 2.46
N ILE A 529 38.64 -20.45 2.80
CA ILE A 529 38.07 -19.19 2.30
C ILE A 529 38.92 -18.00 2.76
N ALA A 530 39.43 -18.02 3.99
CA ALA A 530 40.36 -17.02 4.51
C ALA A 530 41.67 -16.98 3.70
N ASN A 531 42.24 -18.12 3.31
CA ASN A 531 43.42 -18.17 2.44
C ASN A 531 43.11 -17.60 1.04
N LEU A 532 41.95 -17.92 0.45
CA LEU A 532 41.54 -17.32 -0.82
C LEU A 532 41.39 -15.80 -0.72
N ALA A 533 40.90 -15.29 0.42
CA ALA A 533 40.85 -13.86 0.68
C ALA A 533 42.25 -13.24 0.80
N LEU A 534 43.21 -13.95 1.43
CA LEU A 534 44.62 -13.54 1.50
C LEU A 534 45.27 -13.43 0.12
N GLU A 535 44.90 -14.33 -0.79
CA GLU A 535 45.41 -14.39 -2.17
C GLU A 535 44.67 -13.45 -3.15
N SER A 536 43.70 -12.66 -2.66
CA SER A 536 42.83 -11.83 -3.51
C SER A 536 42.11 -12.62 -4.62
N ALA A 537 41.64 -13.83 -4.31
CA ALA A 537 40.89 -14.64 -5.26
C ALA A 537 39.59 -13.95 -5.70
N ASP A 538 39.14 -14.24 -6.93
CA ASP A 538 37.89 -13.70 -7.45
C ASP A 538 36.65 -14.34 -6.79
N SER A 539 35.50 -13.69 -6.99
CA SER A 539 34.22 -14.15 -6.41
C SER A 539 33.85 -15.56 -6.86
N ALA A 540 34.17 -15.95 -8.10
CA ALA A 540 33.81 -17.26 -8.63
C ALA A 540 34.60 -18.38 -7.94
N THR A 541 35.91 -18.17 -7.76
CA THR A 541 36.79 -19.12 -7.06
C THR A 541 36.36 -19.30 -5.59
N ILE A 542 36.00 -18.21 -4.92
CA ILE A 542 35.50 -18.23 -3.54
C ILE A 542 34.17 -19.01 -3.46
N GLU A 543 33.24 -18.74 -4.37
CA GLU A 543 31.94 -19.42 -4.43
C GLU A 543 32.11 -20.92 -4.71
N GLU A 544 32.97 -21.32 -5.64
CA GLU A 544 33.24 -22.73 -5.94
C GLU A 544 33.75 -23.50 -4.72
N GLU A 545 34.72 -22.94 -3.99
CA GLU A 545 35.23 -23.60 -2.77
C GLU A 545 34.16 -23.64 -1.68
N ALA A 546 33.37 -22.57 -1.52
CA ALA A 546 32.27 -22.56 -0.55
C ALA A 546 31.21 -23.63 -0.85
N ILE A 547 30.85 -23.81 -2.12
CA ILE A 547 29.93 -24.88 -2.57
C ILE A 547 30.54 -26.26 -2.29
N ARG A 548 31.84 -26.46 -2.51
CA ARG A 548 32.53 -27.71 -2.16
C ARG A 548 32.50 -27.98 -0.66
N GLU A 549 32.57 -26.94 0.17
CA GLU A 549 32.45 -27.02 1.63
C GLU A 549 31.00 -27.14 2.13
N GLY A 550 30.01 -27.15 1.23
CA GLY A 550 28.60 -27.42 1.54
C GLY A 550 27.73 -26.18 1.69
N MET A 551 28.18 -25.01 1.22
CA MET A 551 27.34 -23.83 1.08
C MET A 551 26.19 -24.12 0.10
N ILE A 552 24.97 -23.75 0.52
CA ILE A 552 23.79 -23.76 -0.34
C ILE A 552 23.74 -22.42 -1.06
N THR A 553 23.69 -22.43 -2.39
CA THR A 553 23.57 -21.19 -3.18
C THR A 553 22.15 -20.63 -3.11
N MET A 554 22.00 -19.34 -3.41
CA MET A 554 20.69 -18.69 -3.37
C MET A 554 19.67 -19.34 -4.32
N LYS A 555 20.10 -19.78 -5.51
CA LYS A 555 19.26 -20.50 -6.47
C LYS A 555 18.84 -21.88 -5.94
N GLN A 556 19.76 -22.58 -5.26
CA GLN A 556 19.46 -23.87 -4.62
C GLN A 556 18.44 -23.73 -3.49
N ASP A 557 18.63 -22.76 -2.59
CA ASP A 557 17.66 -22.47 -1.52
C ASP A 557 16.29 -22.09 -2.08
N GLY A 558 16.25 -21.28 -3.15
CA GLY A 558 15.03 -20.99 -3.89
C GLY A 558 14.32 -22.25 -4.39
N TYR A 559 15.03 -23.15 -5.05
CA TYR A 559 14.43 -24.41 -5.53
C TYR A 559 13.99 -25.35 -4.40
N LEU A 560 14.68 -25.39 -3.26
CA LEU A 560 14.20 -26.12 -2.09
C LEU A 560 12.85 -25.57 -1.61
N LYS A 561 12.68 -24.24 -1.58
CA LYS A 561 11.40 -23.60 -1.23
C LYS A 561 10.31 -23.83 -2.28
N VAL A 562 10.66 -23.97 -3.56
CA VAL A 562 9.74 -24.38 -4.63
C VAL A 562 9.23 -25.81 -4.41
N LEU A 563 10.13 -26.74 -4.07
CA LEU A 563 9.75 -28.12 -3.75
C LEU A 563 8.87 -28.23 -2.49
N GLN A 564 8.98 -27.27 -1.57
CA GLN A 564 8.11 -27.13 -0.40
C GLN A 564 6.76 -26.45 -0.72
N GLY A 565 6.56 -25.96 -1.95
CA GLY A 565 5.38 -25.23 -2.38
C GLY A 565 5.21 -23.86 -1.70
N ILE A 566 6.30 -23.22 -1.26
CA ILE A 566 6.28 -21.89 -0.65
C ILE A 566 6.27 -20.79 -1.71
N THR A 567 7.04 -20.99 -2.78
CA THR A 567 7.19 -20.07 -3.91
C THR A 567 7.18 -20.84 -5.23
N THR A 568 7.33 -20.13 -6.34
CA THR A 568 7.27 -20.68 -7.70
C THR A 568 8.65 -20.65 -8.38
N VAL A 569 8.82 -21.46 -9.43
CA VAL A 569 10.07 -21.48 -10.22
C VAL A 569 10.32 -20.12 -10.85
N GLU A 570 9.27 -19.48 -11.36
CA GLU A 570 9.30 -18.16 -11.99
C GLU A 570 9.84 -17.10 -11.03
N GLU A 571 9.44 -17.15 -9.76
CA GLU A 571 9.93 -16.21 -8.75
C GLU A 571 11.41 -16.41 -8.42
N VAL A 572 11.88 -17.66 -8.35
CA VAL A 572 13.30 -17.96 -8.12
C VAL A 572 14.15 -17.48 -9.28
N LEU A 573 13.75 -17.78 -10.51
CA LEU A 573 14.48 -17.34 -11.72
C LEU A 573 14.50 -15.81 -11.82
N ARG A 574 13.39 -15.13 -11.51
CA ARG A 574 13.32 -13.65 -11.54
C ARG A 574 14.38 -12.96 -10.69
N VAL A 575 14.80 -13.57 -9.56
CA VAL A 575 15.70 -12.90 -8.59
C VAL A 575 17.09 -13.52 -8.48
N ALA A 576 17.25 -14.77 -8.91
CA ALA A 576 18.48 -15.56 -8.76
C ALA A 576 19.07 -16.05 -10.09
N GLN A 577 18.46 -15.71 -11.23
CA GLN A 577 19.07 -15.90 -12.55
C GLN A 577 19.84 -14.63 -12.92
N GLU A 578 21.15 -14.77 -13.13
CA GLU A 578 22.00 -13.74 -13.72
C GLU A 578 21.87 -13.70 -15.25
#